data_AF-A0A853ELU0-F1
#
_entry.id   AF-A0A853ELU0-F1
#
_cell.length_a   1.000
_cell.length_b   1.000
_cell.length_c   1.000
_cell.angle_alpha   90.00
_cell.angle_beta   90.00
_cell.angle_gamma   90.00
#
_symmetry.space_group_name_H-M   'P 1'
#
loop_
_entity.id
_entity.type
_entity.pdbx_description
1 polymer ?
#
loop_
_entity_poly.entity_id
_entity_poly.type
_entity_poly.pdbx_seq_one_letter_code
_entity_poly.pdbx_strand_id
1 'polypeptide(L)'
;MSEEHSEFALTMRGYDRAQVDQRLDTLNRQLADARREVASLDQRAMTLAGELADAQRRLREADKPTYAGLGSRIEQLLRSAEEQSASVLSKANAEADALLTRTRTNAKNLSERSASEAATLLSEARREASDLRTRSESEAATTLANAEARAQELVASAERKAAQLAADSEAAATELRASAERESALVLSQARKQAAEIAISSERDATANRDAAVAEADELRSSSAATAEEILSDAKQEAELTLGKARREADEILTAARTESEALRRTASDEAAAARAEATELRQQATLEIAAAHEAAAQEDSDAHEATKERIKEMQAQAQIQAEEAEARLQEALARAEEVRARTDSETRAKQEDALAQAEETLAQARVEAEQIVSDARADADIAAAVANRQLEELERQRDSVASYLEEMRGVLGGVLPQAPVLHPLAALEPADAEEAAGDDQADSDSASADEVIEAPAPSASSYG
;
A
#
# COMPACT_ATOMS: atom_id res chain seq x y z
N MET A 1 83.30 -205.35 29.92
CA MET A 1 84.42 -205.29 30.88
C MET A 1 84.42 -206.57 31.70
N SER A 2 85.43 -207.40 31.54
CA SER A 2 86.12 -208.07 32.66
C SER A 2 87.47 -207.35 32.74
N GLU A 3 87.72 -206.53 33.76
CA GLU A 3 88.14 -206.93 35.11
C GLU A 3 89.61 -207.36 35.19
N GLU A 4 90.46 -206.35 35.40
CA GLU A 4 91.78 -206.31 36.06
C GLU A 4 92.03 -204.78 36.15
N HIS A 5 92.04 -204.06 37.30
CA HIS A 5 92.60 -204.33 38.64
C HIS A 5 94.09 -204.73 38.54
N SER A 6 95.04 -204.06 39.21
CA SER A 6 94.92 -203.32 40.48
C SER A 6 94.37 -201.89 40.40
N GLU A 7 93.29 -201.63 41.16
CA GLU A 7 92.79 -200.27 41.47
C GLU A 7 92.93 -199.93 42.98
N PHE A 8 93.44 -200.86 43.78
CA PHE A 8 93.49 -200.77 45.23
C PHE A 8 94.90 -200.39 45.71
N ALA A 9 95.01 -199.39 46.57
CA ALA A 9 96.29 -198.91 47.10
C ALA A 9 96.93 -199.95 48.03
N LEU A 10 98.15 -200.40 47.72
CA LEU A 10 98.94 -201.24 48.62
C LEU A 10 99.61 -200.39 49.70
N THR A 11 99.23 -200.63 50.95
CA THR A 11 100.09 -200.34 52.11
C THR A 11 101.18 -201.41 52.24
N MET A 12 102.12 -201.24 53.18
CA MET A 12 103.25 -202.15 53.49
C MET A 12 102.91 -203.65 53.69
N ARG A 13 101.63 -204.05 53.72
CA ARG A 13 101.22 -205.47 53.73
C ARG A 13 99.82 -205.80 53.17
N GLY A 14 99.15 -204.88 52.47
CA GLY A 14 97.81 -205.16 51.92
C GLY A 14 97.03 -203.94 51.40
N TYR A 15 95.87 -204.20 50.80
CA TYR A 15 94.98 -203.23 50.17
C TYR A 15 94.17 -202.36 51.14
N ASP A 16 93.83 -201.13 50.74
CA ASP A 16 92.93 -200.26 51.49
C ASP A 16 91.46 -200.76 51.49
N ARG A 17 90.90 -200.86 52.69
CA ARG A 17 89.52 -201.27 52.95
C ARG A 17 88.49 -200.24 52.46
N ALA A 18 88.78 -198.94 52.54
CA ALA A 18 87.81 -197.90 52.19
C ALA A 18 87.43 -197.94 50.70
N GLN A 19 88.41 -198.22 49.83
CA GLN A 19 88.17 -198.42 48.40
C GLN A 19 87.32 -199.68 48.10
N VAL A 20 87.52 -200.76 48.86
CA VAL A 20 86.74 -202.01 48.68
C VAL A 20 85.27 -201.80 49.03
N ASP A 21 84.98 -201.16 50.16
CA ASP A 21 83.61 -200.86 50.57
C ASP A 21 82.90 -199.96 49.52
N GLN A 22 83.60 -198.94 48.98
CA GLN A 22 83.07 -198.09 47.90
C GLN A 22 82.82 -198.85 46.58
N ARG A 23 83.68 -199.84 46.24
CA ARG A 23 83.52 -200.66 45.02
C ARG A 23 82.35 -201.63 45.14
N LEU A 24 82.15 -202.25 46.30
CA LEU A 24 80.98 -203.07 46.61
C LEU A 24 79.68 -202.26 46.50
N ASP A 25 79.67 -201.04 47.05
CA ASP A 25 78.52 -200.15 46.99
C ASP A 25 78.17 -199.73 45.54
N THR A 26 79.19 -199.61 44.68
CA THR A 26 79.03 -199.37 43.24
C THR A 26 78.45 -200.58 42.51
N LEU A 27 78.93 -201.79 42.81
CA LEU A 27 78.42 -203.04 42.23
C LEU A 27 76.96 -203.32 42.64
N ASN A 28 76.60 -203.02 43.90
CA ASN A 28 75.22 -203.15 44.39
C ASN A 28 74.24 -202.25 43.63
N ARG A 29 74.65 -201.02 43.25
CA ARG A 29 73.84 -200.13 42.40
C ARG A 29 73.67 -200.71 40.99
N GLN A 30 74.75 -201.18 40.37
CA GLN A 30 74.70 -201.81 39.05
C GLN A 30 73.79 -203.05 39.02
N LEU A 31 73.80 -203.87 40.08
CA LEU A 31 72.88 -205.01 40.24
C LEU A 31 71.41 -204.57 40.37
N ALA A 32 71.14 -203.46 41.06
CA ALA A 32 69.80 -202.91 41.22
C ALA A 32 69.25 -202.35 39.90
N ASP A 33 70.09 -201.68 39.10
CA ASP A 33 69.71 -201.13 37.80
C ASP A 33 69.47 -202.23 36.75
N ALA A 34 70.34 -203.25 36.68
CA ALA A 34 70.11 -204.42 35.82
C ALA A 34 68.78 -205.14 36.13
N ARG A 35 68.39 -205.22 37.41
CA ARG A 35 67.08 -205.78 37.82
C ARG A 35 65.89 -204.91 37.38
N ARG A 36 66.04 -203.59 37.35
CA ARG A 36 65.02 -202.66 36.80
C ARG A 36 64.87 -202.84 35.28
N GLU A 37 65.99 -203.01 34.58
CA GLU A 37 65.99 -203.22 33.13
C GLU A 37 65.26 -204.51 32.73
N VAL A 38 65.55 -205.63 33.38
CA VAL A 38 64.84 -206.92 33.15
C VAL A 38 63.33 -206.76 33.37
N ALA A 39 62.90 -206.16 34.49
CA ALA A 39 61.48 -205.93 34.75
C ALA A 39 60.81 -205.04 33.67
N SER A 40 61.54 -204.07 33.11
CA SER A 40 61.04 -203.24 32.01
C SER A 40 60.89 -204.00 30.69
N LEU A 41 61.69 -205.06 30.47
CA LEU A 41 61.63 -205.91 29.29
C LEU A 41 60.48 -206.94 29.40
N ASP A 42 60.29 -207.55 30.57
CA ASP A 42 59.13 -208.43 30.82
C ASP A 42 57.80 -207.69 30.62
N GLN A 43 57.70 -206.45 31.09
CA GLN A 43 56.48 -205.65 30.92
C GLN A 43 56.23 -205.27 29.44
N ARG A 44 57.28 -205.09 28.62
CA ARG A 44 57.15 -204.94 27.14
C ARG A 44 56.76 -206.25 26.46
N ALA A 45 57.27 -207.39 26.93
CA ALA A 45 56.91 -208.70 26.42
C ALA A 45 55.42 -209.01 26.67
N MET A 46 54.89 -208.63 27.85
CA MET A 46 53.46 -208.75 28.14
C MET A 46 52.57 -207.88 27.25
N THR A 47 52.93 -206.62 26.97
CA THR A 47 52.14 -205.78 26.04
C THR A 47 52.15 -206.33 24.63
N LEU A 48 53.31 -206.75 24.11
CA LEU A 48 53.43 -207.36 22.78
C LEU A 48 52.62 -208.66 22.67
N ALA A 49 52.58 -209.48 23.73
CA ALA A 49 51.76 -210.69 23.76
C ALA A 49 50.25 -210.38 23.72
N GLY A 50 49.82 -209.30 24.39
CA GLY A 50 48.43 -208.81 24.34
C GLY A 50 48.03 -208.31 22.95
N GLU A 51 48.87 -207.48 22.33
CA GLU A 51 48.67 -206.98 20.95
C GLU A 51 48.54 -208.12 19.93
N LEU A 52 49.38 -209.16 20.07
CA LEU A 52 49.36 -210.34 19.21
C LEU A 52 48.06 -211.17 19.41
N ALA A 53 47.57 -211.28 20.64
CA ALA A 53 46.30 -211.96 20.92
C ALA A 53 45.09 -211.22 20.30
N ASP A 54 45.02 -209.89 20.40
CA ASP A 54 43.95 -209.10 19.77
C ASP A 54 44.06 -209.09 18.24
N ALA A 55 45.27 -209.09 17.67
CA ALA A 55 45.48 -209.27 16.23
C ALA A 55 44.94 -210.62 15.73
N GLN A 56 45.19 -211.72 16.47
CA GLN A 56 44.62 -213.03 16.15
C GLN A 56 43.09 -213.06 16.27
N ARG A 57 42.50 -212.26 17.17
CA ARG A 57 41.05 -212.17 17.36
C ARG A 57 40.38 -211.56 16.13
N ARG A 58 40.89 -210.40 15.68
CA ARG A 58 40.43 -209.69 14.46
C ARG A 58 40.52 -210.55 13.20
N LEU A 59 41.52 -211.43 13.11
CA LEU A 59 41.65 -212.36 11.97
C LEU A 59 40.49 -213.36 11.91
N ARG A 60 40.11 -213.95 13.05
CA ARG A 60 39.01 -214.95 13.13
C ARG A 60 37.64 -214.37 12.82
N GLU A 61 37.47 -213.06 13.01
CA GLU A 61 36.25 -212.32 12.70
C GLU A 61 36.07 -212.07 11.19
N ALA A 62 37.16 -212.09 10.41
CA ALA A 62 37.12 -211.92 8.95
C ALA A 62 36.64 -213.17 8.20
N ASP A 63 37.04 -214.37 8.65
CA ASP A 63 36.84 -215.63 7.92
C ASP A 63 35.41 -216.22 7.98
N LYS A 64 34.47 -215.59 8.70
CA LYS A 64 33.08 -216.06 8.83
C LYS A 64 32.03 -214.95 8.63
N PRO A 65 31.83 -214.46 7.39
CA PRO A 65 30.83 -213.45 7.10
C PRO A 65 29.41 -213.97 7.38
N THR A 66 28.74 -213.32 8.33
CA THR A 66 27.30 -213.52 8.63
C THR A 66 26.57 -212.18 8.47
N TYR A 67 25.28 -212.24 8.11
CA TYR A 67 24.49 -211.04 7.71
C TYR A 67 24.45 -209.92 8.76
N ALA A 68 24.62 -210.25 10.05
CA ALA A 68 24.70 -209.25 11.13
C ALA A 68 25.91 -208.28 10.98
N GLY A 69 27.04 -208.76 10.46
CA GLY A 69 28.25 -207.95 10.26
C GLY A 69 28.16 -206.91 9.14
N LEU A 70 27.16 -207.01 8.26
CA LEU A 70 26.90 -205.97 7.25
C LEU A 70 26.21 -204.76 7.90
N GLY A 71 25.31 -205.00 8.86
CA GLY A 71 24.59 -203.95 9.58
C GLY A 71 25.54 -203.04 10.36
N SER A 72 26.42 -203.61 11.19
CA SER A 72 27.40 -202.84 11.97
C SER A 72 28.41 -202.09 11.09
N ARG A 73 28.76 -202.62 9.92
CA ARG A 73 29.66 -201.92 8.98
C ARG A 73 28.96 -200.78 8.23
N ILE A 74 27.67 -200.91 7.94
CA ILE A 74 26.85 -199.81 7.40
C ILE A 74 26.63 -198.75 8.48
N GLU A 75 26.34 -199.14 9.72
CA GLU A 75 26.24 -198.24 10.87
C GLU A 75 27.56 -197.47 11.09
N GLN A 76 28.70 -198.15 11.06
CA GLN A 76 30.03 -197.52 11.19
C GLN A 76 30.35 -196.59 10.01
N LEU A 77 29.91 -196.91 8.78
CA LEU A 77 30.08 -196.04 7.61
C LEU A 77 29.17 -194.81 7.68
N LEU A 78 27.90 -194.98 8.06
CA LEU A 78 26.96 -193.86 8.28
C LEU A 78 27.45 -192.96 9.41
N ARG A 79 27.89 -193.53 10.53
CA ARG A 79 28.49 -192.80 11.64
C ARG A 79 29.77 -192.06 11.24
N SER A 80 30.64 -192.69 10.47
CA SER A 80 31.85 -192.04 9.92
C SER A 80 31.48 -190.89 8.97
N ALA A 81 30.46 -191.08 8.12
CA ALA A 81 29.96 -190.03 7.23
C ALA A 81 29.25 -188.90 7.99
N GLU A 82 28.56 -189.19 9.09
CA GLU A 82 27.93 -188.21 9.99
C GLU A 82 28.98 -187.43 10.78
N GLU A 83 29.97 -188.09 11.38
CA GLU A 83 31.10 -187.47 12.07
C GLU A 83 31.97 -186.64 11.10
N GLN A 84 32.16 -187.09 9.86
CA GLN A 84 32.80 -186.30 8.79
C GLN A 84 31.93 -185.11 8.35
N SER A 85 30.62 -185.28 8.18
CA SER A 85 29.70 -184.20 7.80
C SER A 85 29.60 -183.14 8.89
N ALA A 86 29.53 -183.55 10.16
CA ALA A 86 29.60 -182.68 11.32
C ALA A 86 30.96 -181.96 11.41
N SER A 87 32.07 -182.64 11.07
CA SER A 87 33.40 -182.00 10.99
C SER A 87 33.49 -180.97 9.87
N VAL A 88 32.93 -181.26 8.68
CA VAL A 88 32.89 -180.34 7.54
C VAL A 88 31.98 -179.14 7.83
N LEU A 89 30.79 -179.35 8.40
CA LEU A 89 29.88 -178.28 8.81
C LEU A 89 30.49 -177.43 9.93
N SER A 90 31.16 -178.05 10.91
CA SER A 90 31.87 -177.33 11.99
C SER A 90 33.00 -176.47 11.43
N LYS A 91 33.81 -176.99 10.50
CA LYS A 91 34.85 -176.22 9.79
C LYS A 91 34.26 -175.09 8.95
N ALA A 92 33.25 -175.37 8.13
CA ALA A 92 32.61 -174.37 7.27
C ALA A 92 31.97 -173.25 8.10
N ASN A 93 31.33 -173.57 9.24
CA ASN A 93 30.81 -172.57 10.17
C ASN A 93 31.94 -171.76 10.82
N ALA A 94 33.01 -172.41 11.30
CA ALA A 94 34.16 -171.71 11.88
C ALA A 94 34.89 -170.80 10.87
N GLU A 95 35.01 -171.23 9.62
CA GLU A 95 35.55 -170.44 8.51
C GLU A 95 34.62 -169.28 8.13
N ALA A 96 33.29 -169.49 8.13
CA ALA A 96 32.30 -168.45 7.93
C ALA A 96 32.31 -167.41 9.06
N ASP A 97 32.38 -167.83 10.33
CA ASP A 97 32.49 -166.94 11.49
C ASP A 97 33.82 -166.18 11.50
N ALA A 98 34.93 -166.82 11.13
CA ALA A 98 36.21 -166.16 10.94
C ALA A 98 36.16 -165.13 9.80
N LEU A 99 35.51 -165.44 8.67
CA LEU A 99 35.32 -164.52 7.56
C LEU A 99 34.38 -163.36 7.93
N LEU A 100 33.28 -163.61 8.63
CA LEU A 100 32.36 -162.58 9.13
C LEU A 100 33.05 -161.68 10.16
N THR A 101 33.86 -162.24 11.06
CA THR A 101 34.65 -161.47 12.01
C THR A 101 35.69 -160.60 11.28
N ARG A 102 36.44 -161.18 10.33
CA ARG A 102 37.44 -160.45 9.53
C ARG A 102 36.81 -159.34 8.67
N THR A 103 35.67 -159.59 8.03
CA THR A 103 34.95 -158.59 7.22
C THR A 103 34.33 -157.49 8.08
N ARG A 104 33.74 -157.82 9.23
CA ARG A 104 33.27 -156.82 10.23
C ARG A 104 34.43 -155.95 10.72
N THR A 105 35.57 -156.54 11.09
CA THR A 105 36.77 -155.80 11.51
C THR A 105 37.33 -154.94 10.38
N ASN A 106 37.41 -155.45 9.15
CA ASN A 106 37.86 -154.66 8.01
C ASN A 106 36.92 -153.49 7.70
N ALA A 107 35.61 -153.70 7.73
CA ALA A 107 34.60 -152.66 7.51
C ALA A 107 34.63 -151.60 8.61
N LYS A 108 34.79 -152.00 9.88
CA LYS A 108 35.01 -151.08 11.00
C LYS A 108 36.29 -150.26 10.78
N ASN A 109 37.43 -150.91 10.54
CA ASN A 109 38.72 -150.24 10.34
C ASN A 109 38.68 -149.26 9.14
N LEU A 110 37.97 -149.59 8.07
CA LEU A 110 37.77 -148.71 6.91
C LEU A 110 36.88 -147.52 7.29
N SER A 111 35.76 -147.76 7.97
CA SER A 111 34.85 -146.69 8.43
C SER A 111 35.54 -145.73 9.41
N GLU A 112 36.36 -146.23 10.32
CA GLU A 112 37.14 -145.40 11.26
C GLU A 112 38.21 -144.57 10.54
N ARG A 113 38.90 -145.13 9.54
CA ARG A 113 39.84 -144.38 8.69
C ARG A 113 39.14 -143.29 7.89
N SER A 114 38.11 -143.63 7.13
CA SER A 114 37.40 -142.64 6.30
C SER A 114 36.67 -141.58 7.13
N ALA A 115 36.22 -141.90 8.35
CA ALA A 115 35.72 -140.90 9.29
C ALA A 115 36.83 -139.96 9.80
N SER A 116 38.03 -140.48 10.08
CA SER A 116 39.19 -139.68 10.48
C SER A 116 39.71 -138.79 9.34
N GLU A 117 39.78 -139.33 8.12
CA GLU A 117 40.14 -138.61 6.89
C GLU A 117 39.12 -137.49 6.61
N ALA A 118 37.82 -137.78 6.65
CA ALA A 118 36.78 -136.78 6.47
C ALA A 118 36.78 -135.71 7.58
N ALA A 119 37.02 -136.09 8.84
CA ALA A 119 37.15 -135.13 9.94
C ALA A 119 38.38 -134.22 9.78
N THR A 120 39.49 -134.77 9.28
CA THR A 120 40.71 -134.01 8.98
C THR A 120 40.45 -133.01 7.85
N LEU A 121 39.91 -133.46 6.71
CA LEU A 121 39.57 -132.60 5.57
C LEU A 121 38.55 -131.50 5.94
N LEU A 122 37.55 -131.83 6.77
CA LEU A 122 36.58 -130.83 7.26
C LEU A 122 37.21 -129.83 8.23
N SER A 123 38.21 -130.22 9.01
CA SER A 123 38.96 -129.31 9.89
C SER A 123 39.87 -128.38 9.07
N GLU A 124 40.55 -128.93 8.06
CA GLU A 124 41.42 -128.21 7.14
C GLU A 124 40.62 -127.19 6.31
N ALA A 125 39.57 -127.61 5.61
CA ALA A 125 38.72 -126.72 4.82
C ALA A 125 38.03 -125.62 5.66
N ARG A 126 37.69 -125.91 6.93
CA ARG A 126 37.17 -124.88 7.86
C ARG A 126 38.24 -123.87 8.25
N ARG A 127 39.48 -124.33 8.46
CA ARG A 127 40.62 -123.44 8.73
C ARG A 127 40.94 -122.59 7.51
N GLU A 128 41.05 -123.17 6.32
CA GLU A 128 41.29 -122.44 5.08
C GLU A 128 40.21 -121.38 4.81
N ALA A 129 38.93 -121.72 5.01
CA ALA A 129 37.82 -120.77 4.89
C ALA A 129 37.90 -119.63 5.93
N SER A 130 38.35 -119.92 7.15
CA SER A 130 38.59 -118.90 8.18
C SER A 130 39.78 -118.02 7.84
N ASP A 131 40.92 -118.61 7.46
CA ASP A 131 42.15 -117.89 7.10
C ASP A 131 41.93 -117.00 5.85
N LEU A 132 41.18 -117.49 4.84
CA LEU A 132 40.77 -116.72 3.67
C LEU A 132 39.85 -115.56 4.07
N ARG A 133 38.82 -115.82 4.89
CA ARG A 133 37.89 -114.79 5.36
C ARG A 133 38.63 -113.68 6.11
N THR A 134 39.50 -114.03 7.05
CA THR A 134 40.27 -113.03 7.83
C THR A 134 41.21 -112.22 6.94
N ARG A 135 41.84 -112.83 5.92
CA ARG A 135 42.64 -112.09 4.92
C ARG A 135 41.77 -111.10 4.15
N SER A 136 40.67 -111.54 3.54
CA SER A 136 39.79 -110.66 2.76
C SER A 136 39.13 -109.56 3.62
N GLU A 137 38.79 -109.83 4.89
CA GLU A 137 38.32 -108.81 5.82
C GLU A 137 39.42 -107.77 6.13
N SER A 138 40.68 -108.19 6.29
CA SER A 138 41.81 -107.28 6.50
C SER A 138 42.19 -106.46 5.25
N GLU A 139 42.07 -107.05 4.05
CA GLU A 139 42.29 -106.39 2.76
C GLU A 139 41.19 -105.37 2.46
N ALA A 140 39.93 -105.72 2.74
CA ALA A 140 38.79 -104.81 2.67
C ALA A 140 38.91 -103.63 3.65
N ALA A 141 39.30 -103.90 4.91
CA ALA A 141 39.53 -102.84 5.90
C ALA A 141 40.68 -101.90 5.49
N THR A 142 41.78 -102.46 4.96
CA THR A 142 42.95 -101.68 4.51
C THR A 142 42.62 -100.83 3.28
N THR A 143 41.88 -101.38 2.30
CA THR A 143 41.47 -100.63 1.09
C THR A 143 40.45 -99.55 1.41
N LEU A 144 39.50 -99.81 2.32
CA LEU A 144 38.54 -98.83 2.81
C LEU A 144 39.24 -97.67 3.55
N ALA A 145 40.13 -97.97 4.50
CA ALA A 145 40.87 -96.94 5.23
C ALA A 145 41.74 -96.07 4.30
N ASN A 146 42.38 -96.65 3.29
CA ASN A 146 43.13 -95.91 2.26
C ASN A 146 42.22 -95.03 1.40
N ALA A 147 41.01 -95.50 1.04
CA ALA A 147 40.04 -94.73 0.28
C ALA A 147 39.48 -93.55 1.10
N GLU A 148 39.16 -93.77 2.38
CA GLU A 148 38.71 -92.73 3.31
C GLU A 148 39.79 -91.66 3.54
N ALA A 149 41.03 -92.07 3.81
CA ALA A 149 42.15 -91.16 3.97
C ALA A 149 42.38 -90.30 2.71
N ARG A 150 42.30 -90.90 1.51
CA ARG A 150 42.43 -90.17 0.25
C ARG A 150 41.24 -89.26 -0.03
N ALA A 151 40.02 -89.64 0.35
CA ALA A 151 38.85 -88.77 0.26
C ALA A 151 38.97 -87.55 1.18
N GLN A 152 39.40 -87.75 2.43
CA GLN A 152 39.66 -86.67 3.40
C GLN A 152 40.77 -85.73 2.92
N GLU A 153 41.86 -86.25 2.37
CA GLU A 153 42.93 -85.44 1.76
C GLU A 153 42.41 -84.60 0.60
N LEU A 154 41.61 -85.18 -0.30
CA LEU A 154 41.01 -84.48 -1.43
C LEU A 154 40.05 -83.37 -0.97
N VAL A 155 39.15 -83.66 -0.03
CA VAL A 155 38.24 -82.66 0.57
C VAL A 155 39.03 -81.52 1.21
N ALA A 156 39.98 -81.82 2.09
CA ALA A 156 40.80 -80.80 2.74
C ALA A 156 41.66 -80.00 1.73
N SER A 157 42.03 -80.59 0.59
CA SER A 157 42.70 -79.87 -0.51
C SER A 157 41.75 -78.93 -1.27
N ALA A 158 40.49 -79.32 -1.43
CA ALA A 158 39.45 -78.52 -2.08
C ALA A 158 39.00 -77.36 -1.18
N GLU A 159 38.81 -77.62 0.12
CA GLU A 159 38.51 -76.60 1.14
C GLU A 159 39.60 -75.52 1.21
N ARG A 160 40.89 -75.92 1.26
CA ARG A 160 42.00 -74.96 1.24
C ARG A 160 42.02 -74.12 -0.05
N LYS A 161 41.74 -74.71 -1.21
CA LYS A 161 41.64 -73.99 -2.49
C LYS A 161 40.43 -73.06 -2.55
N ALA A 162 39.30 -73.47 -2.00
CA ALA A 162 38.09 -72.64 -1.93
C ALA A 162 38.28 -71.45 -0.98
N ALA A 163 38.91 -71.67 0.19
CA ALA A 163 39.27 -70.62 1.13
C ALA A 163 40.29 -69.63 0.54
N GLN A 164 41.30 -70.13 -0.18
CA GLN A 164 42.23 -69.28 -0.92
C GLN A 164 41.51 -68.45 -1.99
N LEU A 165 40.73 -69.07 -2.87
CA LEU A 165 40.00 -68.37 -3.93
C LEU A 165 39.01 -67.33 -3.37
N ALA A 166 38.37 -67.62 -2.24
CA ALA A 166 37.53 -66.66 -1.53
C ALA A 166 38.35 -65.44 -1.06
N ALA A 167 39.48 -65.66 -0.38
CA ALA A 167 40.36 -64.59 0.09
C ALA A 167 40.95 -63.76 -1.06
N ASP A 168 41.41 -64.41 -2.13
CA ASP A 168 41.91 -63.75 -3.34
C ASP A 168 40.80 -62.89 -4.00
N SER A 169 39.56 -63.38 -4.03
CA SER A 169 38.40 -62.64 -4.56
C SER A 169 37.97 -61.47 -3.66
N GLU A 170 38.07 -61.62 -2.34
CA GLU A 170 37.77 -60.55 -1.38
C GLU A 170 38.82 -59.43 -1.45
N ALA A 171 40.11 -59.80 -1.53
CA ALA A 171 41.20 -58.85 -1.75
C ALA A 171 41.05 -58.07 -3.07
N ALA A 172 40.75 -58.76 -4.18
CA ALA A 172 40.47 -58.09 -5.46
C ALA A 172 39.25 -57.17 -5.38
N ALA A 173 38.21 -57.55 -4.63
CA ALA A 173 37.02 -56.72 -4.42
C ALA A 173 37.28 -55.50 -3.51
N THR A 174 38.19 -55.57 -2.53
CA THR A 174 38.58 -54.40 -1.73
C THR A 174 39.51 -53.48 -2.51
N GLU A 175 40.45 -54.00 -3.30
CA GLU A 175 41.31 -53.19 -4.17
C GLU A 175 40.51 -52.44 -5.24
N LEU A 176 39.57 -53.11 -5.91
CA LEU A 176 38.71 -52.48 -6.93
C LEU A 176 37.82 -51.38 -6.34
N ARG A 177 37.25 -51.59 -5.14
CA ARG A 177 36.52 -50.54 -4.41
C ARG A 177 37.44 -49.37 -4.07
N ALA A 178 38.63 -49.63 -3.52
CA ALA A 178 39.59 -48.59 -3.20
C ALA A 178 40.10 -47.82 -4.44
N SER A 179 40.17 -48.44 -5.62
CA SER A 179 40.43 -47.72 -6.88
C SER A 179 39.26 -46.81 -7.25
N ALA A 180 38.04 -47.35 -7.31
CA ALA A 180 36.83 -46.59 -7.64
C ALA A 180 36.55 -45.42 -6.68
N GLU A 181 36.84 -45.58 -5.38
CA GLU A 181 36.76 -44.52 -4.37
C GLU A 181 37.80 -43.41 -4.61
N ARG A 182 39.05 -43.76 -4.96
CA ARG A 182 40.09 -42.78 -5.31
C ARG A 182 39.80 -42.05 -6.63
N GLU A 183 39.32 -42.78 -7.63
CA GLU A 183 38.94 -42.23 -8.94
C GLU A 183 37.73 -41.29 -8.83
N SER A 184 36.67 -41.70 -8.11
CA SER A 184 35.51 -40.85 -7.89
C SER A 184 35.83 -39.63 -7.02
N ALA A 185 36.69 -39.75 -6.00
CA ALA A 185 37.19 -38.61 -5.24
C ALA A 185 38.00 -37.63 -6.11
N LEU A 186 38.83 -38.13 -7.03
CA LEU A 186 39.57 -37.31 -7.99
C LEU A 186 38.62 -36.56 -8.94
N VAL A 187 37.64 -37.25 -9.53
CA VAL A 187 36.64 -36.65 -10.43
C VAL A 187 35.80 -35.60 -9.69
N LEU A 188 35.35 -35.87 -8.46
CA LEU A 188 34.62 -34.90 -7.64
C LEU A 188 35.48 -33.68 -7.28
N SER A 189 36.78 -33.87 -7.03
CA SER A 189 37.73 -32.77 -6.78
C SER A 189 37.93 -31.90 -8.04
N GLN A 190 38.11 -32.53 -9.20
CA GLN A 190 38.22 -31.83 -10.50
C GLN A 190 36.94 -31.07 -10.86
N ALA A 191 35.77 -31.69 -10.71
CA ALA A 191 34.48 -31.05 -10.97
C ALA A 191 34.21 -29.87 -10.02
N ARG A 192 34.55 -30.00 -8.72
CA ARG A 192 34.47 -28.88 -7.76
C ARG A 192 35.41 -27.73 -8.12
N LYS A 193 36.64 -28.05 -8.55
CA LYS A 193 37.59 -27.03 -9.03
C LYS A 193 37.03 -26.30 -10.27
N GLN A 194 36.57 -27.03 -11.28
CA GLN A 194 36.01 -26.44 -12.50
C GLN A 194 34.76 -25.59 -12.20
N ALA A 195 33.88 -26.04 -11.31
CA ALA A 195 32.71 -25.27 -10.89
C ALA A 195 33.12 -23.96 -10.17
N ALA A 196 34.16 -23.98 -9.35
CA ALA A 196 34.70 -22.78 -8.71
C ALA A 196 35.39 -21.84 -9.72
N GLU A 197 36.13 -22.37 -10.69
CA GLU A 197 36.77 -21.59 -11.76
C GLU A 197 35.71 -20.89 -12.64
N ILE A 198 34.63 -21.60 -13.02
CA ILE A 198 33.49 -21.05 -13.78
C ILE A 198 32.72 -20.01 -12.95
N ALA A 199 32.50 -20.25 -11.65
CA ALA A 199 31.85 -19.27 -10.78
C ALA A 199 32.66 -17.98 -10.72
N ILE A 200 33.97 -18.07 -10.45
CA ILE A 200 34.88 -16.92 -10.36
C ILE A 200 35.02 -16.17 -11.70
N SER A 201 35.01 -16.86 -12.85
CA SER A 201 34.98 -16.16 -14.14
C SER A 201 33.65 -15.46 -14.36
N SER A 202 32.52 -16.15 -14.14
CA SER A 202 31.19 -15.58 -14.33
C SER A 202 30.90 -14.37 -13.43
N GLU A 203 31.41 -14.37 -12.19
CA GLU A 203 31.33 -13.22 -11.28
C GLU A 203 32.17 -12.05 -11.78
N ARG A 204 33.39 -12.29 -12.25
CA ARG A 204 34.24 -11.25 -12.87
C ARG A 204 33.59 -10.67 -14.12
N ASP A 205 33.12 -11.51 -15.03
CA ASP A 205 32.46 -11.10 -16.26
C ASP A 205 31.19 -10.29 -15.94
N ALA A 206 30.41 -10.70 -14.94
CA ALA A 206 29.25 -9.93 -14.46
C ALA A 206 29.64 -8.58 -13.85
N THR A 207 30.70 -8.48 -13.05
CA THR A 207 31.20 -7.20 -12.53
C THR A 207 31.71 -6.29 -13.65
N ALA A 208 32.51 -6.81 -14.59
CA ALA A 208 33.03 -6.05 -15.72
C ALA A 208 31.92 -5.51 -16.62
N ASN A 209 30.92 -6.34 -16.94
CA ASN A 209 29.75 -5.91 -17.72
C ASN A 209 28.91 -4.86 -16.97
N ARG A 210 28.76 -4.99 -15.65
CA ARG A 210 28.02 -4.00 -14.84
C ARG A 210 28.76 -2.66 -14.77
N ASP A 211 30.06 -2.68 -14.55
CA ASP A 211 30.85 -1.47 -14.39
C ASP A 211 31.06 -0.76 -15.75
N ALA A 212 31.12 -1.51 -16.86
CA ALA A 212 31.02 -0.96 -18.22
C ALA A 212 29.66 -0.29 -18.47
N ALA A 213 28.54 -0.95 -18.14
CA ALA A 213 27.20 -0.37 -18.28
C ALA A 213 26.98 0.89 -17.41
N VAL A 214 27.65 0.99 -16.26
CA VAL A 214 27.67 2.22 -15.45
C VAL A 214 28.46 3.33 -16.16
N ALA A 215 29.64 3.02 -16.71
CA ALA A 215 30.43 3.99 -17.47
C ALA A 215 29.70 4.52 -18.71
N GLU A 216 29.07 3.64 -19.50
CA GLU A 216 28.23 4.03 -20.64
C GLU A 216 27.03 4.91 -20.21
N ALA A 217 26.38 4.58 -19.08
CA ALA A 217 25.26 5.36 -18.56
C ALA A 217 25.68 6.76 -18.07
N ASP A 218 26.88 6.90 -17.49
CA ASP A 218 27.40 8.20 -17.04
C ASP A 218 28.00 9.03 -18.19
N GLU A 219 28.58 8.40 -19.22
CA GLU A 219 28.95 9.09 -20.48
C GLU A 219 27.71 9.60 -21.23
N LEU A 220 26.66 8.77 -21.35
CA LEU A 220 25.37 9.18 -21.93
C LEU A 220 24.73 10.32 -21.12
N ARG A 221 24.81 10.27 -19.79
CA ARG A 221 24.30 11.34 -18.91
C ARG A 221 25.09 12.64 -19.08
N SER A 222 26.42 12.56 -19.16
CA SER A 222 27.31 13.71 -19.31
C SER A 222 27.10 14.41 -20.67
N SER A 223 27.05 13.63 -21.76
CA SER A 223 26.77 14.14 -23.11
C SER A 223 25.33 14.70 -23.26
N SER A 224 24.34 14.06 -22.63
CA SER A 224 22.97 14.60 -22.56
C SER A 224 22.88 15.89 -21.75
N ALA A 225 23.67 16.03 -20.68
CA ALA A 225 23.73 17.26 -19.89
C ALA A 225 24.40 18.39 -20.67
N ALA A 226 25.54 18.12 -21.32
CA ALA A 226 26.26 19.11 -22.13
C ALA A 226 25.41 19.63 -23.30
N THR A 227 24.72 18.75 -24.03
CA THR A 227 23.81 19.17 -25.11
C THR A 227 22.56 19.90 -24.59
N ALA A 228 22.06 19.58 -23.39
CA ALA A 228 21.00 20.36 -22.76
C ALA A 228 21.48 21.76 -22.32
N GLU A 229 22.71 21.89 -21.82
CA GLU A 229 23.32 23.19 -21.49
C GLU A 229 23.60 24.03 -22.74
N GLU A 230 24.04 23.41 -23.84
CA GLU A 230 24.23 24.04 -25.16
C GLU A 230 22.89 24.59 -25.70
N ILE A 231 21.84 23.77 -25.76
CA ILE A 231 20.49 24.19 -26.18
C ILE A 231 19.95 25.31 -25.28
N LEU A 232 20.19 25.25 -23.96
CA LEU A 232 19.80 26.31 -23.02
C LEU A 232 20.65 27.58 -23.14
N SER A 233 21.86 27.50 -23.70
CA SER A 233 22.71 28.66 -24.01
C SER A 233 22.20 29.33 -25.30
N ASP A 234 22.01 28.57 -26.36
CA ASP A 234 21.51 29.06 -27.66
C ASP A 234 20.13 29.70 -27.52
N ALA A 235 19.21 29.05 -26.79
CA ALA A 235 17.88 29.59 -26.54
C ALA A 235 17.90 30.90 -25.72
N LYS A 236 18.88 31.07 -24.80
CA LYS A 236 19.08 32.35 -24.11
C LYS A 236 19.65 33.41 -25.05
N GLN A 237 20.62 33.06 -25.89
CA GLN A 237 21.20 34.00 -26.86
C GLN A 237 20.16 34.45 -27.89
N GLU A 238 19.29 33.57 -28.38
CA GLU A 238 18.17 33.93 -29.25
C GLU A 238 17.12 34.79 -28.52
N ALA A 239 16.81 34.49 -27.26
CA ALA A 239 15.94 35.33 -26.43
C ALA A 239 16.53 36.73 -26.21
N GLU A 240 17.83 36.85 -25.93
CA GLU A 240 18.51 38.15 -25.79
C GLU A 240 18.57 38.91 -27.12
N LEU A 241 18.82 38.23 -28.25
CA LEU A 241 18.81 38.84 -29.58
C LEU A 241 17.42 39.32 -30.01
N THR A 242 16.36 38.56 -29.72
CA THR A 242 14.97 38.94 -30.04
C THR A 242 14.47 40.07 -29.14
N LEU A 243 14.71 39.99 -27.83
CA LEU A 243 14.37 41.05 -26.87
C LEU A 243 15.21 42.33 -27.15
N GLY A 244 16.47 42.18 -27.57
CA GLY A 244 17.34 43.25 -28.03
C GLY A 244 17.01 43.83 -29.42
N LYS A 245 16.20 43.15 -30.25
CA LYS A 245 15.55 43.73 -31.45
C LYS A 245 14.32 44.52 -31.03
N ALA A 246 13.40 43.88 -30.32
CA ALA A 246 12.14 44.49 -29.85
C ALA A 246 12.35 45.77 -29.03
N ARG A 247 13.42 45.85 -28.21
CA ARG A 247 13.80 47.09 -27.52
C ARG A 247 14.20 48.22 -28.47
N ARG A 248 15.02 47.95 -29.49
CA ARG A 248 15.42 48.95 -30.49
C ARG A 248 14.23 49.41 -31.33
N GLU A 249 13.38 48.47 -31.77
CA GLU A 249 12.13 48.78 -32.46
C GLU A 249 11.22 49.67 -31.59
N ALA A 250 11.12 49.40 -30.28
CA ALA A 250 10.37 50.25 -29.34
C ALA A 250 11.02 51.62 -29.12
N ASP A 251 12.34 51.72 -29.01
CA ASP A 251 13.07 52.99 -28.90
C ASP A 251 12.98 53.82 -30.20
N GLU A 252 13.00 53.17 -31.36
CA GLU A 252 12.78 53.78 -32.68
C GLU A 252 11.35 54.31 -32.81
N ILE A 253 10.33 53.55 -32.40
CA ILE A 253 8.93 54.01 -32.34
C ILE A 253 8.77 55.19 -31.35
N LEU A 254 9.37 55.11 -30.15
CA LEU A 254 9.30 56.18 -29.15
C LEU A 254 10.03 57.46 -29.57
N THR A 255 11.14 57.34 -30.30
CA THR A 255 11.85 58.50 -30.84
C THR A 255 11.12 59.10 -32.04
N ALA A 256 10.60 58.28 -32.96
CA ALA A 256 9.75 58.74 -34.06
C ALA A 256 8.52 59.51 -33.52
N ALA A 257 7.75 58.92 -32.59
CA ALA A 257 6.57 59.54 -31.99
C ALA A 257 6.91 60.84 -31.22
N ARG A 258 8.10 60.93 -30.59
CA ARG A 258 8.59 62.19 -29.99
C ARG A 258 8.88 63.23 -31.06
N THR A 259 9.58 62.88 -32.15
CA THR A 259 9.88 63.83 -33.24
C THR A 259 8.63 64.29 -33.97
N GLU A 260 7.64 63.42 -34.15
CA GLU A 260 6.32 63.76 -34.71
C GLU A 260 5.55 64.69 -33.75
N SER A 261 5.51 64.38 -32.45
CA SER A 261 4.88 65.25 -31.45
C SER A 261 5.57 66.62 -31.34
N GLU A 262 6.90 66.68 -31.44
CA GLU A 262 7.64 67.95 -31.51
C GLU A 262 7.37 68.71 -32.82
N ALA A 263 7.28 68.02 -33.96
CA ALA A 263 6.94 68.65 -35.24
C ALA A 263 5.53 69.23 -35.21
N LEU A 264 4.53 68.45 -34.79
CA LEU A 264 3.14 68.91 -34.58
C LEU A 264 3.07 70.08 -33.60
N ARG A 265 3.87 70.06 -32.52
CA ARG A 265 3.98 71.20 -31.58
C ARG A 265 4.61 72.44 -32.20
N ARG A 266 5.56 72.31 -33.12
CA ARG A 266 6.14 73.44 -33.87
C ARG A 266 5.11 73.99 -34.85
N THR A 267 4.54 73.14 -35.71
CA THR A 267 3.46 73.52 -36.64
C THR A 267 2.31 74.23 -35.93
N ALA A 268 1.76 73.67 -34.84
CA ALA A 268 0.70 74.33 -34.07
C ALA A 268 1.15 75.62 -33.35
N SER A 269 2.44 75.76 -33.03
CA SER A 269 3.00 77.02 -32.48
C SER A 269 3.21 78.08 -33.57
N ASP A 270 3.58 77.66 -34.78
CA ASP A 270 3.82 78.52 -35.94
C ASP A 270 2.47 78.97 -36.53
N GLU A 271 1.47 78.09 -36.62
CA GLU A 271 0.07 78.40 -36.89
C GLU A 271 -0.50 79.36 -35.83
N ALA A 272 -0.26 79.11 -34.54
CA ALA A 272 -0.67 80.02 -33.47
C ALA A 272 0.12 81.34 -33.45
N ALA A 273 1.28 81.42 -34.11
CA ALA A 273 2.00 82.67 -34.33
C ALA A 273 1.45 83.42 -35.55
N ALA A 274 1.16 82.72 -36.65
CA ALA A 274 0.52 83.26 -37.84
C ALA A 274 -0.88 83.81 -37.53
N ALA A 275 -1.75 83.03 -36.87
CA ALA A 275 -3.08 83.48 -36.46
C ALA A 275 -3.04 84.65 -35.46
N ARG A 276 -1.97 84.79 -34.66
CA ARG A 276 -1.73 85.99 -33.84
C ARG A 276 -1.26 87.18 -34.67
N ALA A 277 -0.40 86.97 -35.67
CA ALA A 277 0.06 87.99 -36.60
C ALA A 277 -1.12 88.53 -37.42
N GLU A 278 -1.93 87.65 -38.02
CA GLU A 278 -3.20 87.96 -38.68
C GLU A 278 -4.16 88.70 -37.74
N ALA A 279 -4.33 88.23 -36.50
CA ALA A 279 -5.18 88.93 -35.53
C ALA A 279 -4.61 90.30 -35.09
N THR A 280 -3.29 90.52 -35.13
CA THR A 280 -2.70 91.86 -34.94
C THR A 280 -2.80 92.73 -36.19
N GLU A 281 -2.72 92.16 -37.39
CA GLU A 281 -2.90 92.87 -38.65
C GLU A 281 -4.36 93.30 -38.81
N LEU A 282 -5.33 92.38 -38.62
CA LEU A 282 -6.76 92.69 -38.59
C LEU A 282 -7.11 93.72 -37.50
N ARG A 283 -6.42 93.71 -36.35
CA ARG A 283 -6.56 94.77 -35.34
C ARG A 283 -5.97 96.09 -35.82
N GLN A 284 -4.81 96.09 -36.49
CA GLN A 284 -4.21 97.30 -37.05
C GLN A 284 -5.09 97.89 -38.16
N GLN A 285 -5.55 97.06 -39.09
CA GLN A 285 -6.54 97.39 -40.12
C GLN A 285 -7.82 97.96 -39.48
N ALA A 286 -8.43 97.27 -38.52
CA ALA A 286 -9.59 97.80 -37.80
C ALA A 286 -9.31 99.12 -37.04
N THR A 287 -8.11 99.32 -36.46
CA THR A 287 -7.76 100.63 -35.86
C THR A 287 -7.54 101.72 -36.90
N LEU A 288 -7.09 101.37 -38.11
CA LEU A 288 -6.96 102.31 -39.23
C LEU A 288 -8.33 102.62 -39.84
N GLU A 289 -9.24 101.65 -39.93
CA GLU A 289 -10.64 101.86 -40.32
C GLU A 289 -11.39 102.69 -39.29
N ILE A 290 -11.18 102.46 -37.98
CA ILE A 290 -11.73 103.28 -36.90
C ILE A 290 -11.13 104.70 -36.94
N ALA A 291 -9.82 104.84 -37.20
CA ALA A 291 -9.20 106.15 -37.35
C ALA A 291 -9.72 106.90 -38.59
N ALA A 292 -9.86 106.22 -39.74
CA ALA A 292 -10.42 106.79 -40.96
C ALA A 292 -11.92 107.10 -40.82
N ALA A 293 -12.68 106.31 -40.06
CA ALA A 293 -14.07 106.61 -39.71
C ALA A 293 -14.18 107.81 -38.76
N HIS A 294 -13.24 107.96 -37.81
CA HIS A 294 -13.15 109.16 -36.97
C HIS A 294 -12.72 110.40 -37.77
N GLU A 295 -11.80 110.25 -38.74
CA GLU A 295 -11.40 111.34 -39.62
C GLU A 295 -12.53 111.74 -40.57
N ALA A 296 -13.24 110.77 -41.16
CA ALA A 296 -14.43 111.01 -41.98
C ALA A 296 -15.57 111.65 -41.17
N ALA A 297 -15.82 111.20 -39.94
CA ALA A 297 -16.81 111.82 -39.05
C ALA A 297 -16.41 113.23 -38.60
N ALA A 298 -15.11 113.50 -38.40
CA ALA A 298 -14.60 114.84 -38.12
C ALA A 298 -14.66 115.76 -39.36
N GLN A 299 -14.51 115.21 -40.57
CA GLN A 299 -14.75 115.92 -41.83
C GLN A 299 -16.24 116.22 -42.02
N GLU A 300 -17.14 115.25 -41.77
CA GLU A 300 -18.59 115.44 -41.84
C GLU A 300 -19.10 116.46 -40.80
N ASP A 301 -18.59 116.42 -39.56
CA ASP A 301 -18.91 117.43 -38.54
C ASP A 301 -18.30 118.80 -38.87
N SER A 302 -17.10 118.85 -39.47
CA SER A 302 -16.51 120.10 -39.97
C SER A 302 -17.32 120.71 -41.12
N ASP A 303 -17.77 119.89 -42.08
CA ASP A 303 -18.60 120.32 -43.21
C ASP A 303 -19.99 120.74 -42.72
N ALA A 304 -20.56 120.08 -41.71
CA ALA A 304 -21.76 120.53 -41.02
C ALA A 304 -21.54 121.86 -40.27
N HIS A 305 -20.38 122.08 -39.67
CA HIS A 305 -19.99 123.36 -39.06
C HIS A 305 -19.74 124.47 -40.10
N GLU A 306 -19.23 124.17 -41.29
CA GLU A 306 -19.15 125.13 -42.41
C GLU A 306 -20.56 125.46 -42.95
N ALA A 307 -21.39 124.44 -43.20
CA ALA A 307 -22.76 124.62 -43.68
C ALA A 307 -23.63 125.41 -42.70
N THR A 308 -23.49 125.19 -41.39
CA THR A 308 -24.18 125.99 -40.37
C THR A 308 -23.64 127.41 -40.26
N LYS A 309 -22.32 127.65 -40.41
CA LYS A 309 -21.77 129.03 -40.50
C LYS A 309 -22.33 129.77 -41.71
N GLU A 310 -22.36 129.16 -42.90
CA GLU A 310 -22.97 129.78 -44.09
C GLU A 310 -24.45 130.08 -43.87
N ARG A 311 -25.20 129.13 -43.29
CA ARG A 311 -26.62 129.35 -42.98
C ARG A 311 -26.87 130.43 -41.92
N ILE A 312 -25.93 130.63 -40.99
CA ILE A 312 -25.94 131.76 -40.05
C ILE A 312 -25.64 133.07 -40.78
N LYS A 313 -24.69 133.11 -41.74
CA LYS A 313 -24.45 134.30 -42.59
C LYS A 313 -25.69 134.66 -43.41
N GLU A 314 -26.35 133.69 -44.04
CA GLU A 314 -27.61 133.89 -44.76
C GLU A 314 -28.69 134.50 -43.86
N MET A 315 -28.89 133.92 -42.68
CA MET A 315 -29.86 134.40 -41.69
C MET A 315 -29.53 135.80 -41.18
N GLN A 316 -28.26 136.11 -40.97
CA GLN A 316 -27.80 137.42 -40.51
C GLN A 316 -27.97 138.51 -41.59
N ALA A 317 -27.70 138.19 -42.87
CA ALA A 317 -27.98 139.08 -43.99
C ALA A 317 -29.49 139.34 -44.17
N GLN A 318 -30.35 138.33 -43.96
CA GLN A 318 -31.80 138.50 -43.98
C GLN A 318 -32.30 139.35 -42.81
N ALA A 319 -31.73 139.20 -41.61
CA ALA A 319 -32.04 140.04 -40.46
C ALA A 319 -31.65 141.52 -40.69
N GLN A 320 -30.52 141.77 -41.36
CA GLN A 320 -30.06 143.13 -41.71
C GLN A 320 -31.10 143.88 -42.56
N ILE A 321 -31.65 143.22 -43.59
CA ILE A 321 -32.67 143.80 -44.49
C ILE A 321 -34.00 144.07 -43.75
N GLN A 322 -34.39 143.18 -42.82
CA GLN A 322 -35.60 143.39 -42.02
C GLN A 322 -35.46 144.52 -40.99
N ALA A 323 -34.25 144.83 -40.53
CA ALA A 323 -34.00 145.97 -39.64
C ALA A 323 -34.23 147.31 -40.37
N GLU A 324 -33.70 147.47 -41.58
CA GLU A 324 -33.86 148.70 -42.38
C GLU A 324 -35.34 148.93 -42.79
N GLU A 325 -36.10 147.88 -43.09
CA GLU A 325 -37.57 148.00 -43.28
C GLU A 325 -38.33 148.34 -41.99
N ALA A 326 -37.83 147.92 -40.82
CA ALA A 326 -38.49 148.18 -39.54
C ALA A 326 -38.33 149.64 -39.10
N GLU A 327 -37.14 150.24 -39.25
CA GLU A 327 -36.89 151.64 -38.86
C GLU A 327 -37.77 152.63 -39.65
N ALA A 328 -37.97 152.38 -40.95
CA ALA A 328 -38.87 153.18 -41.78
C ALA A 328 -40.33 153.13 -41.29
N ARG A 329 -40.81 151.96 -40.85
CA ARG A 329 -42.17 151.77 -40.31
C ARG A 329 -42.33 152.35 -38.90
N LEU A 330 -41.25 152.43 -38.12
CA LEU A 330 -41.28 152.89 -36.73
C LEU A 330 -41.52 154.40 -36.62
N GLN A 331 -41.05 155.20 -37.58
CA GLN A 331 -41.35 156.64 -37.64
C GLN A 331 -42.83 156.92 -37.99
N GLU A 332 -43.44 156.11 -38.86
CA GLU A 332 -44.88 156.21 -39.19
C GLU A 332 -45.77 155.75 -38.01
N ALA A 333 -45.31 154.76 -37.23
CA ALA A 333 -46.01 154.26 -36.06
C ALA A 333 -46.08 155.28 -34.89
N LEU A 334 -44.99 156.02 -34.64
CA LEU A 334 -44.94 157.00 -33.54
C LEU A 334 -45.97 158.13 -33.71
N ALA A 335 -46.20 158.60 -34.93
CA ALA A 335 -47.23 159.62 -35.21
C ALA A 335 -48.67 159.11 -34.97
N ARG A 336 -48.93 157.81 -35.16
CA ARG A 336 -50.25 157.20 -34.89
C ARG A 336 -50.47 156.84 -33.42
N ALA A 337 -49.41 156.66 -32.65
CA ALA A 337 -49.49 156.29 -31.23
C ALA A 337 -50.11 157.39 -30.34
N GLU A 338 -49.91 158.66 -30.69
CA GLU A 338 -50.50 159.79 -29.95
C GLU A 338 -52.00 159.94 -30.22
N GLU A 339 -52.43 159.76 -31.48
CA GLU A 339 -53.86 159.82 -31.85
C GLU A 339 -54.67 158.66 -31.24
N VAL A 340 -54.09 157.45 -31.18
CA VAL A 340 -54.75 156.29 -30.54
C VAL A 340 -54.93 156.49 -29.03
N ARG A 341 -53.99 157.14 -28.33
CA ARG A 341 -54.14 157.45 -26.89
C ARG A 341 -55.39 158.30 -26.62
N ALA A 342 -55.60 159.36 -27.39
CA ALA A 342 -56.78 160.23 -27.27
C ALA A 342 -58.11 159.50 -27.54
N ARG A 343 -58.07 158.36 -28.23
CA ARG A 343 -59.23 157.49 -28.50
C ARG A 343 -59.44 156.42 -27.42
N THR A 344 -58.38 155.91 -26.79
CA THR A 344 -58.52 154.92 -25.71
C THR A 344 -59.16 155.53 -24.46
N ASP A 345 -58.89 156.79 -24.14
CA ASP A 345 -59.45 157.49 -22.96
C ASP A 345 -60.97 157.73 -23.02
N SER A 346 -61.60 157.66 -24.19
CA SER A 346 -63.06 157.72 -24.33
C SER A 346 -63.72 156.34 -24.29
N GLU A 347 -63.08 155.32 -24.84
CA GLU A 347 -63.57 153.93 -24.83
C GLU A 347 -63.44 153.25 -23.45
N THR A 348 -62.54 153.69 -22.57
CA THR A 348 -62.45 153.21 -21.19
C THR A 348 -63.59 153.72 -20.30
N ARG A 349 -64.03 154.97 -20.47
CA ARG A 349 -65.15 155.54 -19.68
C ARG A 349 -66.47 154.82 -19.96
N ALA A 350 -66.80 154.59 -21.22
CA ALA A 350 -68.01 153.85 -21.61
C ALA A 350 -68.06 152.45 -20.96
N LYS A 351 -66.91 151.75 -20.89
CA LYS A 351 -66.80 150.41 -20.29
C LYS A 351 -66.79 150.42 -18.75
N GLN A 352 -66.60 151.57 -18.10
CA GLN A 352 -66.77 151.69 -16.65
C GLN A 352 -68.24 151.88 -16.25
N GLU A 353 -69.06 152.49 -17.11
CA GLU A 353 -70.50 152.68 -16.87
C GLU A 353 -71.27 151.34 -17.06
N ASP A 354 -70.99 150.59 -18.13
CA ASP A 354 -71.55 149.24 -18.35
C ASP A 354 -71.21 148.25 -17.20
N ALA A 355 -69.98 148.33 -16.67
CA ALA A 355 -69.52 147.45 -15.58
C ALA A 355 -70.23 147.74 -14.24
N LEU A 356 -70.68 148.97 -14.01
CA LEU A 356 -71.47 149.32 -12.82
C LEU A 356 -72.92 148.83 -12.93
N ALA A 357 -73.52 148.86 -14.13
CA ALA A 357 -74.87 148.33 -14.35
C ALA A 357 -74.98 146.83 -14.00
N GLN A 358 -73.97 146.03 -14.36
CA GLN A 358 -73.94 144.59 -14.02
C GLN A 358 -73.67 144.32 -12.51
N ALA A 359 -73.03 145.27 -11.82
CA ALA A 359 -72.85 145.19 -10.36
C ALA A 359 -74.17 145.51 -9.60
N GLU A 360 -75.01 146.41 -10.13
CA GLU A 360 -76.34 146.67 -9.55
C GLU A 360 -77.32 145.51 -9.81
N GLU A 361 -77.27 144.87 -10.97
CA GLU A 361 -78.10 143.69 -11.30
C GLU A 361 -77.82 142.51 -10.35
N THR A 362 -76.54 142.23 -10.08
CA THR A 362 -76.13 141.17 -9.14
C THR A 362 -76.44 141.50 -7.66
N LEU A 363 -76.38 142.78 -7.27
CA LEU A 363 -76.84 143.24 -5.95
C LEU A 363 -78.38 143.20 -5.80
N ALA A 364 -79.14 143.34 -6.88
CA ALA A 364 -80.60 143.20 -6.86
C ALA A 364 -81.01 141.73 -6.65
N GLN A 365 -80.33 140.78 -7.31
CA GLN A 365 -80.60 139.35 -7.15
C GLN A 365 -80.36 138.87 -5.71
N ALA A 366 -79.26 139.29 -5.08
CA ALA A 366 -78.97 138.99 -3.68
C ALA A 366 -79.99 139.57 -2.68
N ARG A 367 -80.70 140.66 -3.03
CA ARG A 367 -81.76 141.23 -2.18
C ARG A 367 -83.05 140.41 -2.20
N VAL A 368 -83.42 139.83 -3.35
CA VAL A 368 -84.63 139.00 -3.46
C VAL A 368 -84.53 137.73 -2.62
N GLU A 369 -83.35 137.10 -2.56
CA GLU A 369 -83.11 135.94 -1.70
C GLU A 369 -83.08 136.33 -0.21
N ALA A 370 -82.56 137.52 0.14
CA ALA A 370 -82.59 138.04 1.50
C ALA A 370 -84.03 138.40 1.97
N GLU A 371 -84.88 138.92 1.08
CA GLU A 371 -86.28 139.24 1.41
C GLU A 371 -87.11 137.98 1.72
N GLN A 372 -86.79 136.84 1.12
CA GLN A 372 -87.41 135.55 1.48
C GLN A 372 -87.03 135.12 2.90
N ILE A 373 -85.74 135.16 3.24
CA ILE A 373 -85.23 134.79 4.57
C ILE A 373 -85.80 135.71 5.68
N VAL A 374 -85.97 137.01 5.39
CA VAL A 374 -86.55 137.98 6.35
C VAL A 374 -88.09 137.86 6.46
N SER A 375 -88.77 137.38 5.43
CA SER A 375 -90.23 137.19 5.46
C SER A 375 -90.64 135.98 6.32
N ASP A 376 -89.98 134.84 6.16
CA ASP A 376 -90.31 133.64 6.92
C ASP A 376 -90.05 133.85 8.43
N ALA A 377 -88.99 134.58 8.79
CA ALA A 377 -88.72 135.00 10.16
C ALA A 377 -89.77 135.99 10.75
N ARG A 378 -90.56 136.67 9.91
CA ARG A 378 -91.67 137.54 10.37
C ARG A 378 -92.97 136.76 10.59
N ALA A 379 -93.22 135.70 9.81
CA ALA A 379 -94.38 134.84 10.00
C ALA A 379 -94.39 134.20 11.41
N ASP A 380 -93.23 133.78 11.91
CA ASP A 380 -93.08 133.26 13.28
C ASP A 380 -93.20 134.36 14.35
N ALA A 381 -92.81 135.60 14.05
CA ALA A 381 -92.81 136.71 15.01
C ALA A 381 -94.23 137.27 15.28
N ASP A 382 -95.04 137.49 14.25
CA ASP A 382 -96.38 138.08 14.41
C ASP A 382 -97.37 137.13 15.11
N ILE A 383 -97.17 135.81 14.99
CA ILE A 383 -97.91 134.79 15.75
C ILE A 383 -97.66 134.94 17.26
N ALA A 384 -96.44 135.31 17.67
CA ALA A 384 -96.15 135.62 19.07
C ALA A 384 -96.73 136.98 19.52
N ALA A 385 -96.64 138.01 18.68
CA ALA A 385 -97.15 139.35 18.98
C ALA A 385 -98.68 139.37 19.20
N ALA A 386 -99.43 138.60 18.39
CA ALA A 386 -100.89 138.49 18.48
C ALA A 386 -101.41 137.85 19.80
N VAL A 387 -100.53 137.19 20.56
CA VAL A 387 -100.83 136.59 21.87
C VAL A 387 -100.54 137.55 23.03
N ALA A 388 -99.56 138.45 22.89
CA ALA A 388 -99.04 139.27 24.00
C ALA A 388 -99.92 140.49 24.36
N ASN A 389 -100.20 141.40 23.42
CA ASN A 389 -100.88 142.67 23.77
C ASN A 389 -102.34 142.46 24.20
N ARG A 390 -102.99 141.39 23.73
CA ARG A 390 -104.35 140.99 24.14
C ARG A 390 -104.44 140.56 25.62
N GLN A 391 -103.31 140.51 26.34
CA GLN A 391 -103.24 140.16 27.77
C GLN A 391 -102.98 141.37 28.69
N LEU A 392 -102.70 142.58 28.17
CA LEU A 392 -102.31 143.73 29.03
C LEU A 392 -103.05 145.05 28.79
N GLU A 393 -104.01 145.08 27.86
CA GLU A 393 -105.25 145.87 28.00
C GLU A 393 -106.04 145.50 29.29
N GLU A 394 -105.62 144.46 30.01
CA GLU A 394 -106.12 144.09 31.33
C GLU A 394 -105.48 144.86 32.51
N LEU A 395 -104.36 145.59 32.34
CA LEU A 395 -103.90 146.59 33.32
C LEU A 395 -104.34 148.03 33.02
N GLU A 396 -104.92 148.30 31.85
CA GLU A 396 -105.83 149.46 31.66
C GLU A 396 -107.11 149.36 32.51
N ARG A 397 -107.22 148.37 33.42
CA ARG A 397 -108.28 148.24 34.43
C ARG A 397 -107.85 148.61 35.86
N GLN A 398 -106.64 149.18 36.04
CA GLN A 398 -106.21 149.91 37.25
C GLN A 398 -105.54 151.27 36.89
N ARG A 399 -106.17 152.28 36.27
CA ARG A 399 -107.58 152.69 36.12
C ARG A 399 -108.33 153.01 37.43
N ASP A 400 -108.87 154.23 37.49
CA ASP A 400 -109.94 154.78 38.35
C ASP A 400 -109.83 154.70 39.88
N SER A 401 -109.21 153.67 40.47
CA SER A 401 -109.06 153.59 41.92
C SER A 401 -108.13 154.69 42.42
N VAL A 402 -108.59 155.45 43.43
CA VAL A 402 -107.81 156.51 44.13
C VAL A 402 -107.49 157.75 43.27
N ALA A 403 -108.21 157.97 42.16
CA ALA A 403 -108.61 159.34 41.79
C ALA A 403 -109.45 160.00 42.91
N SER A 404 -110.02 159.18 43.80
CA SER A 404 -110.78 159.52 45.01
C SER A 404 -109.94 160.08 46.17
N TYR A 405 -109.03 161.04 45.92
CA TYR A 405 -108.58 161.99 46.95
C TYR A 405 -108.20 163.37 46.40
N LEU A 406 -108.98 163.87 45.43
CA LEU A 406 -108.88 165.26 44.95
C LEU A 406 -109.25 166.31 46.02
N GLU A 407 -110.08 165.92 47.00
CA GLU A 407 -110.96 166.88 47.67
C GLU A 407 -110.39 167.49 48.96
N GLU A 408 -109.71 166.69 49.80
CA GLU A 408 -109.60 167.01 51.24
C GLU A 408 -108.34 167.77 51.68
N MET A 409 -107.86 168.67 50.82
CA MET A 409 -107.13 169.89 51.23
C MET A 409 -105.92 169.63 52.18
N ARG A 410 -105.74 170.52 53.17
CA ARG A 410 -105.60 170.19 54.60
C ARG A 410 -104.95 168.81 54.89
N GLY A 411 -103.63 168.69 54.87
CA GLY A 411 -102.66 169.79 54.77
C GLY A 411 -101.21 169.32 54.62
N VAL A 412 -100.24 170.24 54.67
CA VAL A 412 -99.52 170.63 55.91
C VAL A 412 -98.64 169.47 56.41
N LEU A 413 -97.32 169.68 56.31
CA LEU A 413 -96.27 168.63 56.32
C LEU A 413 -96.33 167.84 54.98
N GLY A 414 -95.24 167.30 54.42
CA GLY A 414 -93.97 166.89 55.02
C GLY A 414 -94.06 165.41 55.38
N GLY A 415 -93.25 164.50 54.85
CA GLY A 415 -92.10 164.62 53.95
C GLY A 415 -91.29 163.32 54.07
N VAL A 416 -89.97 163.37 53.81
CA VAL A 416 -88.97 162.35 54.23
C VAL A 416 -89.01 160.99 53.51
N LEU A 417 -87.85 160.60 52.96
CA LEU A 417 -87.18 159.26 52.89
C LEU A 417 -88.02 157.98 53.19
N PRO A 418 -87.81 156.84 52.48
CA PRO A 418 -86.47 156.20 52.49
C PRO A 418 -86.04 155.25 51.33
N GLN A 419 -84.73 154.89 51.40
CA GLN A 419 -84.07 153.59 51.16
C GLN A 419 -84.69 152.48 50.27
N ALA A 420 -83.90 151.99 49.29
CA ALA A 420 -83.30 150.62 49.11
C ALA A 420 -84.13 149.32 49.40
N PRO A 421 -83.65 148.09 49.07
CA PRO A 421 -82.46 147.62 48.30
C PRO A 421 -82.89 147.03 46.93
N VAL A 422 -82.23 146.11 46.18
CA VAL A 422 -81.02 145.22 46.21
C VAL A 422 -80.42 145.21 44.77
N LEU A 423 -79.18 144.83 44.41
CA LEU A 423 -78.06 144.04 44.96
C LEU A 423 -78.16 142.49 44.96
N HIS A 424 -77.62 141.84 43.91
CA HIS A 424 -76.54 140.83 44.02
C HIS A 424 -75.86 140.55 42.65
N PRO A 425 -74.70 139.84 42.53
CA PRO A 425 -73.53 140.44 41.85
C PRO A 425 -72.79 139.53 40.83
N LEU A 426 -71.59 139.97 40.42
CA LEU A 426 -70.55 139.28 39.60
C LEU A 426 -70.86 139.21 38.09
N ALA A 427 -69.88 139.30 37.17
CA ALA A 427 -68.48 139.80 37.22
C ALA A 427 -67.93 139.91 35.77
N ALA A 428 -66.74 140.53 35.58
CA ALA A 428 -65.69 140.21 34.59
C ALA A 428 -66.06 140.07 33.08
N LEU A 429 -65.43 140.73 32.09
CA LEU A 429 -64.25 141.64 32.01
C LEU A 429 -64.58 142.77 30.98
N GLU A 430 -64.16 144.03 31.18
CA GLU A 430 -63.04 144.75 30.48
C GLU A 430 -63.28 145.10 28.98
N PRO A 431 -62.63 146.14 28.43
CA PRO A 431 -62.57 147.53 28.92
C PRO A 431 -62.72 148.59 27.79
N ALA A 432 -62.64 149.89 28.14
CA ALA A 432 -61.97 151.00 27.41
C ALA A 432 -62.33 151.33 25.93
N ASP A 433 -62.04 152.51 25.37
CA ASP A 433 -61.96 153.93 25.78
C ASP A 433 -62.01 154.72 24.43
N ALA A 434 -62.34 156.01 24.28
CA ALA A 434 -62.01 157.25 24.99
C ALA A 434 -60.53 157.71 24.82
N GLU A 435 -60.37 159.02 24.56
CA GLU A 435 -59.11 159.79 24.52
C GLU A 435 -58.02 159.40 23.47
N GLU A 436 -57.31 160.44 22.98
CA GLU A 436 -55.91 160.45 22.50
C GLU A 436 -55.42 159.45 21.40
N ALA A 437 -54.35 159.69 20.62
CA ALA A 437 -53.46 160.85 20.46
C ALA A 437 -52.84 160.87 19.03
N ALA A 438 -51.87 161.77 18.81
CA ALA A 438 -51.06 161.91 17.61
C ALA A 438 -50.10 160.73 17.33
N GLY A 439 -49.51 160.73 16.12
CA GLY A 439 -48.67 159.68 15.52
C GLY A 439 -49.17 159.42 14.11
N ASP A 440 -48.50 159.73 12.99
CA ASP A 440 -47.08 159.96 12.66
C ASP A 440 -46.22 158.67 12.50
N ASP A 441 -45.39 158.71 11.46
CA ASP A 441 -44.40 157.74 10.97
C ASP A 441 -44.86 156.33 10.47
N GLN A 442 -44.01 155.78 9.57
CA GLN A 442 -43.79 154.36 9.23
C GLN A 442 -44.86 153.47 8.56
N ALA A 443 -44.32 152.35 8.07
CA ALA A 443 -44.94 151.07 7.71
C ALA A 443 -45.86 151.04 6.47
N ASP A 444 -45.66 150.15 5.49
CA ASP A 444 -45.50 148.68 5.52
C ASP A 444 -46.79 147.91 5.84
N SER A 445 -47.15 147.02 4.92
CA SER A 445 -47.20 145.60 5.24
C SER A 445 -46.83 144.85 3.94
N ASP A 446 -45.58 144.41 3.78
CA ASP A 446 -45.00 143.19 4.38
C ASP A 446 -45.50 141.95 3.59
N SER A 447 -44.65 141.05 3.10
CA SER A 447 -43.29 140.73 3.55
C SER A 447 -42.38 140.36 2.35
N ALA A 448 -41.06 140.55 2.33
CA ALA A 448 -40.02 140.42 3.36
C ALA A 448 -39.97 138.98 3.93
N SER A 449 -38.97 138.16 3.71
CA SER A 449 -37.54 138.42 3.61
C SER A 449 -36.91 137.16 2.96
N ALA A 450 -35.88 137.32 2.15
CA ALA A 450 -34.48 137.12 2.52
C ALA A 450 -34.05 135.65 2.74
N ASP A 451 -32.83 135.42 2.28
CA ASP A 451 -31.84 134.49 2.81
C ASP A 451 -31.94 132.97 2.57
N GLU A 452 -30.73 132.41 2.63
CA GLU A 452 -30.37 131.09 3.17
C GLU A 452 -30.95 129.77 2.59
N VAL A 453 -29.99 128.91 2.18
CA VAL A 453 -29.80 127.56 2.76
C VAL A 453 -30.60 126.36 2.20
N ILE A 454 -29.82 125.45 1.57
CA ILE A 454 -30.00 123.97 1.61
C ILE A 454 -31.22 123.43 0.81
N GLU A 455 -31.27 122.17 0.34
CA GLU A 455 -30.45 120.98 0.59
C GLU A 455 -30.01 120.25 -0.70
N ALA A 456 -29.16 119.22 -0.54
CA ALA A 456 -29.11 118.07 -1.45
C ALA A 456 -30.28 117.08 -1.08
N PRO A 457 -30.24 115.72 -1.15
CA PRO A 457 -29.14 114.77 -1.12
C PRO A 457 -29.00 113.96 -2.45
N ALA A 458 -27.97 113.16 -2.74
CA ALA A 458 -26.97 112.47 -1.92
C ALA A 458 -27.52 111.22 -1.15
N PRO A 459 -26.69 110.39 -0.48
CA PRO A 459 -25.76 109.50 -1.17
C PRO A 459 -25.64 108.08 -0.54
N SER A 460 -24.88 107.18 -1.18
CA SER A 460 -23.99 106.17 -0.54
C SER A 460 -23.33 105.30 -1.65
N ALA A 461 -22.04 104.95 -1.67
CA ALA A 461 -20.86 105.06 -0.79
C ALA A 461 -20.70 104.04 0.36
N SER A 462 -19.46 103.57 0.53
CA SER A 462 -18.93 102.65 1.57
C SER A 462 -19.38 101.17 1.52
N SER A 463 -18.54 100.19 1.90
CA SER A 463 -17.08 100.19 2.16
C SER A 463 -16.50 98.77 2.08
N TYR A 464 -15.19 98.64 2.36
CA TYR A 464 -14.56 97.39 2.82
C TYR A 464 -15.38 96.69 3.93
N GLY A 465 -15.32 95.36 3.94
CA GLY A 465 -15.93 94.43 4.90
C GLY A 465 -15.63 92.98 4.51
#